data_AF-A0A521SXL8-F1
#
_entry.id   AF-A0A521SXL8-F1
#
_cell.length_a   1.000
_cell.length_b   1.000
_cell.length_c   1.000
_cell.angle_alpha   90.00
_cell.angle_beta   90.00
_cell.angle_gamma   90.00
#
_symmetry.space_group_name_H-M   'P 1'
#
loop_
_entity.id
_entity.type
_entity.pdbx_description
1 polymer ?
#
loop_
_entity_poly.entity_id
_entity_poly.type
_entity_poly.pdbx_seq_one_letter_code
_entity_poly.pdbx_strand_id
1 'polypeptide(L)' 'MRFLTSGESHGPALVIIIDGVPAGLPLSADDIARDLARRQLGYGRGRRMAIE' A
#
# COMPACT_ATOMS: atom_id res chain seq x y z
N MET A 1 -6.31 -16.95 -5.15
CA MET A 1 -5.75 -15.58 -5.09
C MET A 1 -4.38 -15.66 -4.45
N ARG A 2 -3.35 -15.09 -5.09
CA ARG A 2 -1.95 -15.11 -4.65
C ARG A 2 -1.41 -13.69 -4.66
N PHE A 3 -0.51 -13.35 -3.73
CA PHE A 3 0.20 -12.07 -3.77
C PHE A 3 1.69 -12.24 -3.46
N LEU A 4 2.48 -11.31 -3.99
CA LEU A 4 3.93 -11.20 -3.77
C LEU A 4 4.27 -9.73 -3.52
N THR A 5 5.05 -9.46 -2.49
CA THR A 5 5.58 -8.12 -2.17
C THR A 5 7.08 -8.08 -2.40
N SER A 6 7.59 -6.94 -2.83
CA SER A 6 9.02 -6.67 -3.01
C SER A 6 9.35 -5.23 -2.64
N GLY A 7 10.61 -4.95 -2.32
CA GLY A 7 11.13 -3.64 -1.96
C GLY A 7 11.77 -3.59 -0.58
N GLU A 8 12.65 -2.62 -0.39
CA GLU A 8 13.40 -2.38 0.85
C GLU A 8 12.90 -1.09 1.52
N SER A 9 12.96 -1.00 2.84
CA SER A 9 12.48 0.19 3.57
C SER A 9 13.15 1.51 3.15
N HIS A 10 14.36 1.45 2.62
CA HIS A 10 15.10 2.62 2.10
C HIS A 10 15.41 2.48 0.60
N GLY A 11 14.76 1.51 -0.07
CA GLY A 11 14.86 1.33 -1.50
C GLY A 11 14.04 2.37 -2.26
N PRO A 12 14.14 2.39 -3.60
CA PRO A 12 13.47 3.40 -4.42
C PRO A 12 11.94 3.26 -4.42
N ALA A 13 11.41 2.06 -4.18
CA ALA A 13 9.97 1.80 -4.16
C ALA A 13 9.62 0.47 -3.46
N LEU A 14 8.35 0.36 -3.07
CA LEU A 14 7.70 -0.89 -2.67
C LEU A 14 6.74 -1.33 -3.78
N VAL A 15 6.69 -2.63 -4.07
CA VAL A 15 5.86 -3.20 -5.15
C VAL A 15 5.08 -4.39 -4.62
N ILE A 16 3.83 -4.52 -5.07
CA ILE A 16 2.99 -5.71 -4.84
C ILE A 16 2.42 -6.21 -6.17
N ILE A 17 2.42 -7.52 -6.35
CA ILE A 17 1.77 -8.21 -7.47
C ILE A 17 0.66 -9.08 -6.88
N ILE A 18 -0.56 -8.93 -7.38
CA ILE A 18 -1.72 -9.72 -6.96
C ILE A 18 -2.26 -10.47 -8.16
N ASP A 19 -2.41 -11.78 -8.03
CA ASP A 19 -2.88 -12.70 -9.07
C ASP A 19 -4.17 -13.42 -8.64
N GLY A 20 -5.05 -13.63 -9.61
CA GLY A 20 -6.38 -14.19 -9.42
C GLY A 20 -7.44 -13.18 -8.98
N VAL A 21 -7.29 -11.90 -9.34
CA VAL A 21 -8.34 -10.89 -9.19
C VAL A 21 -9.36 -11.08 -10.34
N PRO A 22 -10.66 -11.25 -10.04
CA PRO A 22 -11.68 -11.36 -11.08
C PRO A 22 -11.73 -10.12 -11.98
N ALA A 23 -11.92 -10.34 -13.28
CA ALA A 23 -12.16 -9.25 -14.22
C ALA A 23 -13.46 -8.50 -13.88
N GLY A 24 -13.49 -7.20 -14.16
CA GLY A 24 -14.66 -6.35 -13.93
C GLY A 24 -14.81 -5.84 -12.50
N LEU A 25 -13.88 -6.16 -11.59
CA LEU A 25 -13.79 -5.50 -10.29
C LEU A 25 -13.42 -4.03 -10.49
N PRO A 26 -14.29 -3.07 -10.11
CA PRO A 26 -13.91 -1.66 -10.12
C PRO A 26 -12.80 -1.42 -9.11
N LEU A 27 -11.69 -0.87 -9.56
CA LEU A 27 -10.54 -0.57 -8.71
C LEU A 27 -9.87 0.71 -9.23
N SER A 28 -9.62 1.64 -8.32
CA SER A 28 -8.89 2.87 -8.59
C SER A 28 -7.67 2.99 -7.67
N ALA A 29 -6.74 3.89 -8.02
CA ALA A 29 -5.61 4.19 -7.15
C ALA A 29 -6.05 4.79 -5.81
N ASP A 30 -7.14 5.56 -5.80
CA ASP A 30 -7.67 6.24 -4.61
C ASP A 30 -8.17 5.26 -3.54
N ASP A 31 -8.68 4.10 -3.97
CA ASP A 31 -9.11 3.03 -3.05
C ASP A 31 -7.92 2.53 -2.21
N ILE A 32 -6.76 2.40 -2.84
CA ILE A 32 -5.51 1.98 -2.19
C ILE A 32 -4.92 3.13 -1.37
N ALA A 33 -4.84 4.33 -1.96
CA ALA A 33 -4.26 5.51 -1.32
C ALA A 33 -4.95 5.87 0.00
N ARG A 34 -6.29 5.76 0.04
CA ARG A 34 -7.09 5.96 1.26
C ARG A 34 -6.65 5.03 2.39
N ASP A 35 -6.40 3.76 2.08
CA ASP A 35 -6.00 2.76 3.06
C ASP A 35 -4.55 2.93 3.51
N LEU A 36 -3.67 3.35 2.61
CA LEU A 36 -2.31 3.73 2.96
C LEU A 36 -2.28 4.94 3.90
N ALA A 37 -3.07 5.98 3.62
CA ALA A 37 -3.17 7.15 4.49
C ALA A 37 -3.67 6.77 5.90
N ARG A 38 -4.66 5.87 6.00
CA ARG A 38 -5.14 5.37 7.30
C ARG A 38 -4.03 4.70 8.12
N ARG A 39 -3.07 4.02 7.48
CA ARG A 39 -1.93 3.35 8.16
C ARG A 39 -0.92 4.32 8.76
N GLN A 40 -0.88 5.56 8.27
CA GLN A 40 -0.01 6.61 8.80
C GLN A 40 -0.58 7.23 10.09
N LEU A 41 -1.87 7.03 10.36
CA LEU A 41 -2.58 7.58 11.52
C LEU A 41 -2.49 6.66 12.75
N GLY A 42 -2.72 7.24 13.94
CA GLY A 42 -2.86 6.51 15.21
C GLY A 42 -1.95 7.04 16.32
N TYR A 43 -2.39 6.91 17.57
CA TYR A 43 -1.62 7.33 18.74
C TYR A 43 -0.26 6.62 18.78
N GLY A 44 0.82 7.38 18.94
CA GLY A 44 2.20 6.86 18.93
C GLY A 44 2.84 6.74 17.53
N ARG A 45 2.13 7.02 16.44
CA ARG A 45 2.76 7.20 15.12
C ARG A 45 3.52 8.53 15.09
N GLY A 46 4.82 8.45 14.84
CA GLY A 46 5.72 9.61 14.85
C GLY A 46 5.94 10.24 13.48
N ARG A 47 6.78 11.28 13.43
CA ARG A 47 7.12 12.04 12.21
C ARG A 47 7.58 11.19 11.01
N ARG A 48 8.09 9.98 11.23
CA ARG A 48 8.51 9.08 10.14
C ARG A 48 7.37 8.81 9.15
N MET A 49 6.15 8.59 9.64
CA MET A 49 4.99 8.33 8.78
C MET A 49 4.51 9.56 7.99
N ALA A 50 5.01 10.77 8.30
CA ALA A 50 4.65 12.01 7.61
C ALA A 50 5.65 12.35 6.48
N ILE A 51 6.75 11.60 6.37
CA ILE A 51 7.76 11.74 5.32
C ILE A 51 7.47 10.77 4.17
N GLU A 52 6.82 9.64 4.48
CA GLU A 52 6.36 8.59 3.55
C GLU A 52 4.98 8.88 2.97
#